data_AF-A0A380REP9-F1
#
_entry.id   AF-A0A380REP9-F1
#
_cell.length_a   1.000
_cell.length_b   1.000
_cell.length_c   1.000
_cell.angle_alpha   90.00
_cell.angle_beta   90.00
_cell.angle_gamma   90.00
#
_symmetry.space_group_name_H-M   'P 1'
#
loop_
_entity.id
_entity.type
_entity.pdbx_description
1 polymer ?
#
loop_
_entity_poly.entity_id
_entity_poly.type
_entity_poly.pdbx_seq_one_letter_code
_entity_poly.pdbx_strand_id
1 'polypeptide(L)'
;MRLTDSEWKIINCLWTNKSMTLMELTRALDAKTGWSKQTIITLLNRMVEKGLVSYDQEGRTKWFSAAIDRTEAELEETTSFLDKVYGGNVGLLISNLKCSDKLTKEQLEELRRIIEED
;
A
#
# COMPACT_ATOMS: atom_id res chain seq x y z
N MET A 1 8.10 -5.88 7.27
CA MET A 1 6.78 -6.42 7.61
C MET A 1 5.86 -6.46 6.40
N ARG A 2 5.27 -7.62 6.04
CA ARG A 2 4.28 -7.70 4.95
C ARG A 2 2.89 -7.21 5.38
N LEU A 3 2.27 -6.40 4.53
CA LEU A 3 0.89 -5.95 4.69
C LEU A 3 -0.07 -6.92 4.00
N THR A 4 -1.20 -7.19 4.63
CA THR A 4 -2.33 -7.83 3.96
C THR A 4 -3.04 -6.87 3.01
N ASP A 5 -3.81 -7.39 2.05
CA ASP A 5 -4.61 -6.57 1.12
C ASP A 5 -5.51 -5.56 1.84
N SER A 6 -6.06 -5.95 2.99
CA SER A 6 -6.92 -5.06 3.78
C SER A 6 -6.12 -3.93 4.44
N GLU A 7 -4.91 -4.23 4.91
CA GLU A 7 -4.01 -3.24 5.51
C GLU A 7 -3.50 -2.26 4.45
N TRP A 8 -3.15 -2.76 3.25
CA TRP A 8 -2.79 -1.93 2.10
C TRP A 8 -3.88 -0.91 1.76
N LYS A 9 -5.16 -1.32 1.77
CA LYS A 9 -6.28 -0.40 1.47
C LYS A 9 -6.39 0.73 2.49
N ILE A 10 -6.24 0.45 3.78
CA ILE A 10 -6.30 1.46 4.83
C ILE A 10 -5.07 2.37 4.77
N ILE A 11 -3.87 1.81 4.70
CA ILE A 11 -2.63 2.60 4.66
C ILE A 11 -2.57 3.50 3.42
N ASN A 12 -2.94 3.00 2.23
CA ASN A 12 -3.00 3.82 1.03
C ASN A 12 -3.98 4.99 1.18
N CYS A 13 -5.11 4.77 1.86
CA CYS A 13 -6.07 5.82 2.16
C CYS A 13 -5.45 6.88 3.10
N LEU A 14 -4.72 6.44 4.13
CA LEU A 14 -4.05 7.30 5.08
C LEU A 14 -2.88 8.09 4.47
N TRP A 15 -2.02 7.48 3.66
CA TRP A 15 -0.94 8.21 2.97
C TRP A 15 -1.50 9.27 2.02
N THR A 16 -2.63 9.00 1.36
CA THR A 16 -3.28 9.96 0.45
C THR A 16 -3.85 11.18 1.21
N ASN A 17 -4.39 10.97 2.41
CA ASN A 17 -5.15 11.99 3.15
C ASN A 17 -4.45 12.48 4.44
N LYS A 18 -3.24 12.00 4.73
CA LYS A 18 -2.41 12.23 5.92
C LYS A 18 -3.00 11.69 7.23
N SER A 19 -4.12 12.23 7.69
CA SER A 19 -4.78 11.82 8.93
C SER A 19 -6.29 11.83 8.75
N MET A 20 -6.98 10.82 9.30
CA MET A 20 -8.41 10.62 9.09
C MET A 20 -9.09 10.06 10.34
N THR A 21 -10.31 10.48 10.59
CA THR A 21 -11.18 9.87 11.58
C THR A 21 -11.73 8.52 11.12
N LEU A 22 -12.24 7.72 12.07
CA LEU A 22 -12.94 6.47 11.77
C LEU A 22 -14.10 6.65 10.77
N MET A 23 -14.85 7.75 10.89
CA MET A 23 -15.98 8.03 9.99
C MET A 23 -15.52 8.35 8.58
N GLU A 24 -14.45 9.13 8.45
CA GLU A 24 -13.88 9.46 7.14
C GLU A 24 -13.29 8.22 6.47
N LEU A 25 -12.55 7.39 7.21
CA LEU A 25 -12.05 6.11 6.69
C LEU A 25 -13.18 5.19 6.23
N THR A 26 -14.23 5.07 7.03
CA THR A 26 -15.41 4.26 6.66
C THR A 26 -16.00 4.76 5.36
N ARG A 27 -16.22 6.07 5.21
CA ARG A 27 -16.78 6.67 3.99
C ARG A 27 -15.87 6.53 2.78
N ALA A 28 -14.57 6.76 2.94
CA ALA A 28 -13.60 6.70 1.85
C ALA A 28 -13.40 5.27 1.30
N LEU A 29 -13.57 4.26 2.15
CA LEU A 29 -13.38 2.86 1.79
C LEU A 29 -14.68 2.15 1.39
N ASP A 30 -15.86 2.72 1.70
CA ASP A 30 -17.16 2.10 1.47
C ASP A 30 -17.33 1.66 0.00
N ALA A 31 -17.17 2.59 -0.95
CA ALA A 31 -17.37 2.31 -2.38
C ALA A 31 -16.42 1.24 -2.95
N LYS A 32 -15.24 1.05 -2.35
CA LYS A 32 -14.22 0.09 -2.82
C LYS A 32 -14.27 -1.26 -2.11
N THR A 33 -14.90 -1.34 -0.94
CA THR A 33 -14.76 -2.50 -0.05
C THR A 33 -16.08 -3.03 0.50
N GLY A 34 -17.10 -2.17 0.63
CA GLY A 34 -18.35 -2.49 1.31
C GLY A 34 -18.18 -2.84 2.80
N TRP A 35 -17.06 -2.45 3.43
CA TRP A 35 -16.79 -2.82 4.81
C TRP A 35 -17.66 -2.04 5.79
N SER A 36 -18.21 -2.77 6.77
CA SER A 36 -18.90 -2.14 7.89
C SER A 36 -17.95 -1.28 8.73
N LYS A 37 -18.49 -0.27 9.43
CA LYS A 37 -17.74 0.51 10.43
C LYS A 37 -17.04 -0.40 11.46
N GLN A 38 -17.69 -1.49 11.88
CA GLN A 38 -17.11 -2.43 12.85
C GLN A 38 -15.89 -3.16 12.27
N THR A 39 -15.93 -3.51 10.99
CA THR A 39 -14.79 -4.10 10.28
C THR A 39 -13.59 -3.14 10.28
N ILE A 40 -13.83 -1.86 9.96
CA ILE A 40 -12.78 -0.82 9.99
C ILE A 40 -12.20 -0.68 11.41
N ILE A 41 -13.03 -0.66 12.45
CA ILE A 41 -12.56 -0.60 13.85
C ILE A 41 -11.63 -1.79 14.16
N THR A 42 -12.06 -3.01 13.83
CA THR A 42 -11.28 -4.22 14.10
C THR A 42 -9.95 -4.20 13.34
N LEU A 43 -9.94 -3.75 12.08
CA LEU A 43 -8.72 -3.62 11.30
C LEU A 43 -7.79 -2.56 11.91
N LEU A 44 -8.28 -1.37 12.22
CA LEU A 44 -7.48 -0.30 12.82
C LEU A 44 -6.87 -0.71 14.15
N ASN A 45 -7.62 -1.38 15.04
CA ASN A 45 -7.08 -1.86 16.31
C ASN A 45 -5.89 -2.82 16.10
N ARG A 46 -6.05 -3.79 15.20
CA ARG A 46 -4.96 -4.73 14.86
C ARG A 46 -3.77 -4.03 14.20
N MET A 47 -4.02 -3.03 13.37
CA MET A 47 -2.97 -2.25 12.70
C MET A 47 -2.21 -1.38 13.69
N VAL A 48 -2.89 -0.81 14.70
CA VAL A 48 -2.24 -0.09 15.79
C VAL A 48 -1.37 -1.02 16.62
N GLU A 49 -1.88 -2.21 16.99
CA GLU A 49 -1.09 -3.22 17.70
C GLU A 49 0.17 -3.66 16.92
N LYS A 50 0.08 -3.70 15.58
CA LYS A 50 1.20 -4.00 14.69
C LYS A 50 2.16 -2.82 14.46
N GLY A 51 1.84 -1.62 14.93
CA GLY A 51 2.61 -0.40 14.63
C GLY A 51 2.48 0.11 13.19
N LEU A 52 1.44 -0.32 12.47
CA LEU A 52 1.15 0.11 11.10
C LEU A 52 0.46 1.48 11.02
N VAL A 53 -0.34 1.76 12.04
CA VAL A 53 -1.17 2.96 12.13
C VAL A 53 -0.99 3.51 13.53
N SER A 54 -0.87 4.82 13.65
CA SER A 54 -0.95 5.55 14.90
C SER A 54 -2.25 6.33 14.96
N TYR A 55 -2.62 6.80 16.15
CA TYR A 55 -3.68 7.79 16.26
C TYR A 55 -3.38 8.82 17.33
N ASP A 56 -3.80 10.05 17.07
CA ASP A 56 -3.91 11.11 18.06
C ASP A 56 -5.37 11.23 18.51
N GLN A 57 -5.58 11.71 19.74
CA GLN A 57 -6.92 11.88 20.29
C GLN A 57 -7.17 13.35 20.64
N GLU A 58 -8.20 13.92 20.01
CA GLU A 58 -8.69 15.26 20.28
C GLU A 58 -10.11 15.15 20.86
N GLY A 59 -10.21 15.35 22.18
CA GLY A 59 -11.45 15.11 22.92
C GLY A 59 -11.89 13.65 22.84
N ARG A 60 -13.00 13.38 22.14
CA ARG A 60 -13.53 12.02 21.91
C ARG A 60 -13.20 11.47 20.53
N THR A 61 -12.60 12.27 19.65
CA THR A 61 -12.32 11.91 18.27
C THR A 61 -10.90 11.36 18.17
N LYS A 62 -10.74 10.22 17.50
CA LYS A 62 -9.44 9.65 17.13
C LYS A 62 -9.12 9.97 15.68
N TRP A 63 -7.92 10.47 15.46
CA TRP A 63 -7.35 10.81 14.17
C TRP A 63 -6.24 9.83 13.84
N PHE A 64 -6.48 8.94 12.87
CA PHE A 64 -5.57 7.88 12.50
C PHE A 64 -4.63 8.33 11.38
N SER A 65 -3.37 7.93 11.46
CA SER A 65 -2.32 8.20 10.48
C SER A 65 -1.47 6.96 10.23
N ALA A 66 -0.86 6.84 9.05
CA ALA A 66 0.09 5.77 8.79
C ALA A 66 1.35 5.97 9.65
N ALA A 67 1.82 4.92 10.30
CA ALA A 67 3.00 4.95 11.17
C ALA A 67 4.25 4.33 10.49
N ILE A 68 4.13 3.97 9.21
CA ILE A 68 5.19 3.38 8.40
C ILE A 68 5.47 4.26 7.17
N ASP A 69 6.72 4.20 6.70
CA ASP A 69 7.12 4.85 5.46
C ASP A 69 6.55 4.11 4.24
N ARG A 70 6.18 4.90 3.22
CA ARG A 70 5.58 4.38 2.00
C ARG A 70 6.60 3.66 1.13
N THR A 71 7.74 4.29 0.91
CA THR A 71 8.77 3.76 0.02
C THR A 71 9.36 2.47 0.57
N GLU A 72 9.60 2.40 1.89
CA GLU A 72 10.08 1.19 2.56
C GLU A 72 9.08 0.04 2.42
N ALA A 73 7.79 0.28 2.66
CA ALA A 73 6.74 -0.73 2.55
C ALA A 73 6.54 -1.23 1.12
N GLU A 74 6.58 -0.33 0.13
CA GLU A 74 6.47 -0.67 -1.30
C GLU A 74 7.69 -1.48 -1.76
N LEU A 75 8.90 -1.12 -1.32
CA LEU A 75 10.13 -1.84 -1.65
C LEU A 75 10.10 -3.26 -1.07
N GLU A 76 9.79 -3.39 0.21
CA GLU A 76 9.76 -4.69 0.86
C GLU A 76 8.74 -5.62 0.19
N GLU A 77 7.52 -5.13 -0.09
CA GLU A 77 6.49 -5.93 -0.77
C GLU A 77 6.91 -6.31 -2.19
N THR A 78 7.57 -5.41 -2.92
CA THR A 78 8.10 -5.68 -4.27
C THR A 78 9.15 -6.77 -4.26
N THR A 79 10.15 -6.70 -3.37
CA THR A 79 11.18 -7.74 -3.20
C THR A 79 10.54 -9.07 -2.82
N SER A 80 9.64 -9.04 -1.83
CA SER A 80 8.85 -10.18 -1.37
C SER A 80 8.08 -10.88 -2.49
N PHE A 81 7.42 -10.09 -3.35
CA PHE A 81 6.64 -10.58 -4.49
C PHE A 81 7.56 -11.18 -5.55
N LEU A 82 8.66 -10.49 -5.86
CA LEU A 82 9.63 -10.94 -6.84
C LEU A 82 10.26 -12.28 -6.43
N ASP A 83 10.66 -12.41 -5.17
CA ASP A 83 11.20 -13.65 -4.62
C ASP A 83 10.18 -14.79 -4.70
N LYS A 84 8.93 -14.50 -4.33
CA LYS A 84 7.85 -15.50 -4.27
C LYS A 84 7.41 -15.99 -5.64
N VAL A 85 7.29 -15.12 -6.63
CA VAL A 85 6.67 -15.43 -7.92
C VAL A 85 7.68 -15.67 -9.03
N TYR A 86 8.82 -14.98 -8.97
CA TYR A 86 9.85 -15.00 -10.02
C TYR A 86 11.23 -15.45 -9.51
N GLY A 87 11.32 -15.91 -8.26
CA GLY A 87 12.58 -16.39 -7.67
C GLY A 87 13.67 -15.31 -7.63
N GLY A 88 13.28 -14.04 -7.44
CA GLY A 88 14.20 -12.90 -7.41
C GLY A 88 14.63 -12.39 -8.80
N ASN A 89 14.12 -12.99 -9.89
CA ASN A 89 14.53 -12.62 -11.24
C ASN A 89 13.66 -11.48 -11.82
N VAL A 90 14.16 -10.23 -11.70
CA VAL A 90 13.53 -9.03 -12.30
C VAL A 90 13.36 -9.16 -13.82
N GLY A 91 14.32 -9.77 -14.52
CA GLY A 91 14.27 -9.93 -15.98
C GLY A 91 13.05 -10.73 -16.45
N LEU A 92 12.66 -11.77 -15.69
CA LEU A 92 11.44 -12.55 -15.98
C LEU A 92 10.16 -11.73 -15.79
N LEU A 93 10.11 -10.87 -14.77
CA LEU A 93 8.98 -9.95 -14.57
C LEU A 93 8.86 -9.00 -15.77
N ILE A 94 9.95 -8.33 -16.15
CA ILE A 94 9.96 -7.38 -17.28
C ILE A 94 9.56 -8.08 -18.58
N SER A 95 10.10 -9.28 -18.84
CA SER A 95 9.74 -10.09 -20.00
C SER A 95 8.24 -10.39 -20.05
N ASN A 96 7.64 -10.79 -18.93
CA ASN A 96 6.21 -11.09 -18.86
C ASN A 96 5.32 -9.84 -19.00
N LEU A 97 5.73 -8.69 -18.45
CA LEU A 97 5.01 -7.42 -18.63
C LEU A 97 5.02 -6.96 -20.09
N LYS A 98 6.15 -7.16 -20.79
CA LYS A 98 6.25 -6.91 -22.23
C LYS A 98 5.36 -7.86 -23.05
N CYS A 99 5.34 -9.14 -22.73
CA CYS A 99 4.48 -10.13 -23.41
C CYS A 99 2.98 -9.92 -23.18
N SER A 100 2.59 -9.23 -22.10
CA SER A 100 1.19 -8.96 -21.76
C SER A 100 0.71 -7.58 -22.20
N ASP A 101 1.48 -6.88 -23.03
CA ASP A 101 1.23 -5.50 -23.49
C ASP A 101 0.98 -4.49 -22.35
N LYS A 102 1.45 -4.82 -21.13
CA LYS A 102 1.32 -3.97 -19.94
C LYS A 102 2.41 -2.91 -19.85
N LEU A 103 3.33 -2.89 -20.81
CA LEU A 103 4.49 -2.01 -20.83
C LEU A 103 4.51 -1.26 -22.16
N THR A 104 4.16 0.02 -22.11
CA THR A 104 4.19 0.87 -23.31
C THR A 104 5.62 1.17 -23.73
N LYS A 105 5.80 1.67 -24.97
CA LYS A 105 7.13 2.08 -25.44
C LYS A 105 7.71 3.19 -24.55
N GLU A 106 6.88 4.13 -24.12
CA GLU A 106 7.30 5.24 -23.27
C GLU A 106 7.78 4.73 -21.89
N GLN A 107 7.07 3.77 -21.31
CA GLN A 107 7.47 3.13 -20.05
C GLN A 107 8.76 2.32 -20.20
N LEU A 108 8.99 1.69 -21.36
CA LEU A 108 10.23 0.97 -21.64
C LEU A 108 11.43 1.91 -21.74
N GLU A 109 11.27 3.04 -22.46
CA GLU A 109 12.33 4.04 -22.57
C GLU A 109 12.62 4.70 -21.22
N GLU A 110 11.61 4.92 -20.39
CA GLU A 110 11.83 5.41 -19.03
C GLU A 110 12.61 4.41 -18.16
N LEU A 111 12.26 3.12 -18.24
CA LEU A 111 13.01 2.08 -17.55
C LEU A 111 14.46 2.00 -18.02
N ARG A 112 14.72 2.17 -19.33
CA ARG A 112 16.08 2.22 -19.87
C ARG A 112 16.88 3.38 -19.29
N ARG A 113 16.29 4.57 -19.25
CA ARG A 113 16.94 5.75 -18.65
C ARG A 113 17.31 5.52 -17.19
N ILE A 114 16.38 4.99 -16.38
CA ILE A 114 16.64 4.70 -14.97
C ILE A 114 17.80 3.70 -14.79
N ILE A 115 17.93 2.71 -15.68
CA ILE A 115 19.00 1.70 -15.60
C ILE A 115 20.36 2.25 -16.09
N GLU A 116 20.36 3.17 -17.06
CA GLU A 116 21.57 3.75 -17.65
C GLU A 116 22.09 4.99 -16.89
N GLU A 117 21.29 5.58 -16.01
CA GLU A 117 21.66 6.73 -15.17
C GLU A 117 22.45 6.38 -13.89
N ASP A 118 22.82 5.10 -13.70
CA ASP A 118 23.71 4.60 -12.64
C ASP A 118 25.09 4.15 -13.17
#